data_AF-A0A7V8YI27-F1
#
_entry.id   AF-A0A7V8YI27-F1
#
_cell.length_a   1.000
_cell.length_b   1.000
_cell.length_c   1.000
_cell.angle_alpha   90.00
_cell.angle_beta   90.00
_cell.angle_gamma   90.00
#
_symmetry.space_group_name_H-M   'P 1'
#
loop_
_entity.id
_entity.type
_entity.pdbx_description
1 polymer ?
#
loop_
_entity_poly.entity_id
_entity_poly.type
_entity_poly.pdbx_seq_one_letter_code
_entity_poly.pdbx_strand_id
1 'polypeptide(L)'
;MMVSIEVRDRACDEGRQIVLVAETASSPLAYEAHLGAGVHFGVDLMVPDRWVSASAESGDDASCPLLRALIGKRALCEVRDAVGSALVNQGPTDTGQVAVDLGRAAPWRRVAVVDALDRWVQLPLDQSLIDAERGVSRARAATSLPAHSEVRTVVIGEALRLARQAAAGLVRFQRVLGSSHAPVPARLLRGIDWLVDGYAVLATEVSGRDRDLATVLKTWRSTRPEVVGGERGGVSVEPTLAVPVPTSGARQVPAPVRSLIDPRQVRARVVALAGDPASAEVTLVDKRLVDGAGVCVRVPAYRRALDQDVVQRLLVRLVGRRSEDPHSQGLLTISPTPTGRPANGEQLYFEGTVPLLGSDVADLRADVFDVLSDVPPAPSDTDEELRGARRASVFLSEWRRLAAIAQLRPGAAAPTRELDELAERIRPASGEHRPTFVGGPTVAELRRLTARGVEELVGLLRSGCGDETPALASASGVLATTRDTGQLLVAELASAHSGPAA
;
A
#
# COMPACT_ATOMS: atom_id res chain seq x y z
N MET A 1 1.11 -26.08 -1.93
CA MET A 1 0.38 -25.58 -0.75
C MET A 1 -1.03 -26.13 -0.84
N MET A 2 -1.66 -26.48 0.28
CA MET A 2 -3.08 -26.85 0.28
C MET A 2 -3.92 -25.59 0.49
N VAL A 3 -5.02 -25.45 -0.25
CA VAL A 3 -6.03 -24.40 -0.06
C VAL A 3 -7.40 -25.04 0.04
N SER A 4 -8.29 -24.46 0.85
CA SER A 4 -9.70 -24.83 0.86
C SER A 4 -10.42 -24.21 -0.33
N ILE A 5 -11.39 -24.94 -0.88
CA ILE A 5 -12.32 -24.42 -1.88
C ILE A 5 -13.63 -24.07 -1.16
N GLU A 6 -14.07 -22.84 -1.32
CA GLU A 6 -15.37 -22.35 -0.89
C GLU A 6 -16.17 -21.88 -2.10
N VAL A 7 -17.44 -22.31 -2.20
CA VAL A 7 -18.39 -21.78 -3.18
C VAL A 7 -19.37 -20.90 -2.43
N ARG A 8 -19.34 -19.60 -2.72
CA ARG A 8 -20.20 -18.60 -2.08
C ARG A 8 -21.29 -18.17 -3.05
N ASP A 9 -22.53 -18.09 -2.56
CA ASP A 9 -23.57 -17.37 -3.29
C ASP A 9 -23.31 -15.87 -3.11
N ARG A 10 -23.26 -15.10 -4.20
CA ARG A 10 -23.09 -13.65 -4.11
C ARG A 10 -24.40 -13.04 -3.59
N ALA A 11 -24.30 -12.07 -2.70
CA ALA A 11 -25.48 -11.32 -2.28
C ALA A 11 -26.07 -10.60 -3.51
N CYS A 12 -27.36 -10.83 -3.78
CA CYS A 12 -28.14 -10.27 -4.91
C CYS A 12 -27.90 -10.93 -6.28
N ASP A 13 -28.51 -12.09 -6.57
CA ASP A 13 -28.77 -12.72 -7.90
C ASP A 13 -27.63 -12.77 -8.96
N GLU A 14 -26.41 -12.34 -8.65
CA GLU A 14 -25.27 -12.13 -9.57
C GLU A 14 -24.38 -13.38 -9.74
N GLY A 15 -24.94 -14.57 -9.52
CA GLY A 15 -24.25 -15.84 -9.69
C GLY A 15 -23.41 -16.27 -8.48
N ARG A 16 -22.70 -17.39 -8.64
CA ARG A 16 -21.85 -17.98 -7.60
C ARG A 16 -20.42 -17.51 -7.75
N GLN A 17 -19.72 -17.32 -6.64
CA GLN A 17 -18.30 -17.00 -6.60
C GLN A 17 -17.52 -18.22 -6.11
N ILE A 18 -16.45 -18.57 -6.82
CA ILE A 18 -15.47 -19.55 -6.36
C ILE A 18 -14.43 -18.77 -5.56
N VAL A 19 -14.21 -19.16 -4.31
CA VAL A 19 -13.19 -18.57 -3.44
C VAL A 19 -12.24 -19.67 -2.99
N LEU A 20 -10.97 -19.49 -3.27
CA LEU A 20 -9.89 -20.34 -2.78
C LEU A 20 -9.25 -19.61 -1.61
N VAL A 21 -9.18 -20.27 -0.45
CA VAL A 21 -8.66 -19.66 0.78
C VAL A 21 -7.46 -20.46 1.29
N ALA A 22 -6.38 -19.75 1.57
CA ALA A 22 -5.23 -20.29 2.29
C ALA A 22 -5.51 -20.21 3.80
N GLU A 23 -5.13 -21.24 4.57
CA GLU A 23 -5.16 -21.19 6.04
C GLU A 23 -4.20 -20.12 6.57
N THR A 24 -4.69 -18.89 6.65
CA THR A 24 -3.97 -17.74 7.19
C THR A 24 -4.91 -16.88 8.00
N ALA A 25 -4.43 -16.41 9.15
CA ALA A 25 -5.18 -15.48 9.97
C ALA A 25 -5.39 -14.16 9.21
N SER A 26 -6.60 -13.60 9.29
CA SER A 26 -6.93 -12.30 8.71
C SER A 26 -6.04 -11.21 9.32
N SER A 27 -5.09 -10.70 8.54
CA SER A 27 -4.25 -9.56 8.88
C SER A 27 -4.94 -8.27 8.47
N PRO A 28 -4.79 -7.16 9.23
CA PRO A 28 -5.30 -5.86 8.81
C PRO A 28 -4.62 -5.34 7.54
N LEU A 29 -3.48 -5.91 7.14
CA LEU A 29 -2.77 -5.57 5.91
C LEU A 29 -3.10 -6.54 4.75
N ALA A 30 -4.11 -7.39 4.92
CA ALA A 30 -4.66 -8.16 3.83
C ALA A 30 -5.28 -7.23 2.78
N TYR A 31 -5.09 -7.56 1.50
CA TYR A 31 -5.63 -6.80 0.39
C TYR A 31 -5.97 -7.72 -0.76
N GLU A 32 -7.17 -7.54 -1.31
CA GLU A 32 -7.68 -8.28 -2.45
C GLU A 32 -7.53 -7.45 -3.73
N ALA A 33 -6.52 -7.77 -4.54
CA ALA A 33 -6.22 -7.05 -5.77
C ALA A 33 -7.05 -7.61 -6.94
N HIS A 34 -7.67 -6.74 -7.74
CA HIS A 34 -8.29 -7.14 -9.00
C HIS A 34 -7.21 -7.36 -10.07
N LEU A 35 -7.14 -8.57 -10.61
CA LEU A 35 -6.16 -8.96 -11.62
C LEU A 35 -6.70 -8.88 -13.06
N GLY A 36 -8.00 -8.60 -13.21
CA GLY A 36 -8.72 -8.61 -14.49
C GLY A 36 -9.64 -9.84 -14.64
N ALA A 37 -10.58 -9.76 -15.60
CA ALA A 37 -11.56 -10.82 -15.91
C ALA A 37 -12.30 -11.38 -14.68
N GLY A 38 -12.76 -10.47 -13.80
CA GLY A 38 -13.47 -10.83 -12.56
C GLY A 38 -12.65 -11.61 -11.53
N VAL A 39 -11.34 -11.79 -11.73
CA VAL A 39 -10.49 -12.50 -10.77
C VAL A 39 -9.85 -11.53 -9.79
N HIS A 40 -9.95 -11.87 -8.52
CA HIS A 40 -9.32 -11.17 -7.43
C HIS A 40 -8.30 -12.07 -6.73
N PHE A 41 -7.25 -11.45 -6.18
CA PHE A 41 -6.13 -12.14 -5.56
C PHE A 41 -5.72 -11.44 -4.26
N GLY A 42 -5.94 -12.13 -3.15
CA GLY A 42 -5.61 -11.73 -1.79
C GLY A 42 -4.13 -11.96 -1.46
N VAL A 43 -3.49 -10.92 -0.94
CA VAL A 43 -2.15 -10.97 -0.34
C VAL A 43 -2.17 -10.34 1.05
N ASP A 44 -1.22 -10.71 1.90
CA ASP A 44 -0.95 -10.05 3.17
C ASP A 44 0.46 -9.46 3.14
N LEU A 45 0.57 -8.15 3.37
CA LEU A 45 1.86 -7.45 3.34
C LEU A 45 2.79 -7.86 4.49
N MET A 46 2.29 -8.53 5.53
CA MET A 46 3.14 -9.14 6.57
C MET A 46 3.87 -10.38 6.08
N VAL A 47 3.33 -11.06 5.06
CA VAL A 47 3.90 -12.27 4.46
C VAL A 47 3.76 -12.20 2.94
N PRO A 48 4.42 -11.22 2.27
CA PRO A 48 4.16 -10.88 0.87
C PRO A 48 4.53 -12.00 -0.13
N ASP A 49 5.24 -13.03 0.31
CA ASP A 49 5.57 -14.21 -0.49
C ASP A 49 4.48 -15.29 -0.47
N ARG A 50 3.43 -15.09 0.33
CA ARG A 50 2.24 -15.95 0.40
C ARG A 50 1.04 -15.23 -0.20
N TRP A 51 0.09 -16.01 -0.70
CA TRP A 51 -1.23 -15.50 -1.08
C TRP A 51 -2.25 -16.06 -0.09
N VAL A 52 -3.26 -15.24 0.18
CA VAL A 52 -4.28 -15.47 1.21
C VAL A 52 -5.56 -16.02 0.57
N SER A 53 -5.94 -15.47 -0.57
CA SER A 53 -7.15 -15.88 -1.28
C SER A 53 -7.07 -15.63 -2.77
N ALA A 54 -7.90 -16.32 -3.54
CA ALA A 54 -8.19 -15.96 -4.93
C ALA A 54 -9.65 -16.25 -5.17
N SER A 55 -10.33 -15.30 -5.78
CA SER A 55 -11.75 -15.42 -6.04
C SER A 55 -12.06 -15.09 -7.49
N ALA A 56 -13.04 -15.76 -8.05
CA ALA A 56 -13.53 -15.53 -9.41
C ALA A 56 -15.02 -15.88 -9.50
N GLU A 57 -15.71 -15.26 -10.45
CA GLU A 57 -17.10 -15.62 -10.75
C GLU A 57 -17.16 -17.03 -11.35
N SER A 58 -18.07 -17.85 -10.82
CA SER A 58 -18.26 -19.24 -11.23
C SER A 58 -18.87 -19.31 -12.61
N GLY A 59 -18.29 -20.10 -13.49
CA GLY A 59 -18.80 -20.33 -14.85
C GLY A 59 -18.32 -19.32 -15.90
N ASP A 60 -17.53 -18.32 -15.53
CA ASP A 60 -16.91 -17.41 -16.50
C ASP A 60 -15.67 -18.05 -17.14
N ASP A 61 -15.79 -18.42 -18.42
CA ASP A 61 -14.66 -18.92 -19.21
C ASP A 61 -13.54 -17.87 -19.39
N ALA A 62 -13.85 -16.58 -19.25
CA ALA A 62 -12.84 -15.52 -19.33
C ALA A 62 -11.91 -15.51 -18.11
N SER A 63 -12.36 -15.93 -16.93
CA SER A 63 -11.49 -16.05 -15.73
C SER A 63 -10.48 -17.21 -15.81
N CYS A 64 -10.76 -18.21 -16.65
CA CYS A 64 -10.08 -19.51 -16.61
C CYS A 64 -8.58 -19.49 -16.99
N PRO A 65 -8.13 -18.73 -18.01
CA PRO A 65 -6.71 -18.57 -18.29
C PRO A 65 -5.94 -18.01 -17.09
N LEU A 66 -6.54 -17.08 -16.35
CA LEU A 66 -5.91 -16.41 -15.23
C LEU A 66 -5.90 -17.30 -13.98
N LEU A 67 -7.02 -17.95 -13.65
CA LEU A 67 -7.05 -18.97 -12.60
C LEU A 67 -6.01 -20.06 -12.88
N ARG A 68 -5.91 -20.56 -14.11
CA ARG A 68 -4.88 -21.54 -14.50
C ARG A 68 -3.45 -21.03 -14.26
N ALA A 69 -3.20 -19.74 -14.49
CA ALA A 69 -1.91 -19.12 -14.23
C ALA A 69 -1.62 -18.97 -12.72
N LEU A 70 -2.64 -18.78 -11.89
CA LEU A 70 -2.51 -18.66 -10.44
C LEU A 70 -2.32 -20.01 -9.75
N ILE A 71 -3.21 -20.97 -9.98
CA ILE A 71 -3.27 -22.22 -9.20
C ILE A 71 -2.72 -23.43 -9.95
N GLY A 72 -2.54 -23.33 -11.27
CA GLY A 72 -2.10 -24.41 -12.13
C GLY A 72 -3.24 -25.21 -12.76
N LYS A 73 -2.94 -25.93 -13.86
CA LYS A 73 -3.94 -26.68 -14.64
C LYS A 73 -4.62 -27.77 -13.80
N ARG A 74 -3.85 -28.52 -13.02
CA ARG A 74 -4.37 -29.63 -12.21
C ARG A 74 -5.35 -29.12 -11.15
N ALA A 75 -4.92 -28.13 -10.36
CA ALA A 75 -5.77 -27.51 -9.35
C ALA A 75 -7.06 -26.93 -9.95
N LEU A 76 -6.98 -26.29 -11.12
CA LEU A 76 -8.16 -25.77 -11.80
C LEU A 76 -9.15 -26.87 -12.21
N CYS A 77 -8.66 -28.04 -12.66
CA CYS A 77 -9.53 -29.19 -12.92
C CYS A 77 -10.22 -29.67 -11.64
N GLU A 78 -9.46 -29.86 -10.56
CA GLU A 78 -10.00 -30.29 -9.25
C GLU A 78 -11.05 -29.29 -8.71
N VAL A 79 -10.80 -27.98 -8.83
CA VAL A 79 -11.76 -26.92 -8.48
C VAL A 79 -13.02 -27.01 -9.33
N ARG A 80 -12.90 -27.19 -10.65
CA ARG A 80 -14.05 -27.30 -11.55
C ARG A 80 -14.90 -28.53 -11.25
N ASP A 81 -14.28 -29.66 -10.97
CA ASP A 81 -14.97 -30.91 -10.61
C ASP A 81 -15.71 -30.76 -9.27
N ALA A 82 -15.08 -30.09 -8.29
CA ALA A 82 -15.68 -29.80 -7.00
C ALA A 82 -16.86 -28.83 -7.12
N VAL A 83 -16.71 -27.74 -7.88
CA VAL A 83 -17.76 -26.76 -8.14
C VAL A 83 -18.93 -27.39 -8.93
N GLY A 84 -18.63 -28.22 -9.93
CA GLY A 84 -19.64 -28.98 -10.67
C GLY A 84 -20.45 -29.90 -9.76
N SER A 85 -19.78 -30.60 -8.84
CA SER A 85 -20.43 -31.46 -7.85
C SER A 85 -21.29 -30.65 -6.86
N ALA A 86 -20.81 -29.50 -6.39
CA ALA A 86 -21.55 -28.59 -5.50
C ALA A 86 -22.80 -28.00 -6.17
N LEU A 87 -22.71 -27.67 -7.47
CA LEU A 87 -23.84 -27.17 -8.26
C LEU A 87 -24.96 -28.22 -8.37
N VAL A 88 -24.62 -29.50 -8.51
CA VAL A 88 -25.60 -30.59 -8.59
C VAL A 88 -26.25 -30.88 -7.23
N ASN A 89 -25.49 -30.79 -6.14
CA ASN A 89 -25.94 -31.26 -4.81
C ASN A 89 -26.65 -30.19 -3.96
N GLN A 90 -26.80 -28.94 -4.44
CA GLN A 90 -27.56 -27.84 -3.83
C GLN A 90 -27.29 -27.56 -2.32
N GLY A 91 -26.12 -27.92 -1.79
CA GLY A 91 -25.73 -27.68 -0.39
C GLY A 91 -24.48 -26.81 -0.27
N PRO A 92 -24.34 -26.02 0.83
CA PRO A 92 -23.07 -25.36 1.15
C PRO A 92 -22.04 -26.46 1.38
N THR A 93 -21.10 -26.57 0.45
CA THR A 93 -20.09 -27.62 0.47
C THR A 93 -18.76 -26.96 0.74
N ASP A 94 -18.19 -27.28 1.90
CA ASP A 94 -16.75 -27.22 2.08
C ASP A 94 -16.17 -28.20 1.05
N THR A 95 -15.79 -27.66 -0.11
CA THR A 95 -15.61 -28.43 -1.36
C THR A 95 -14.29 -29.21 -1.41
N GLY A 96 -13.61 -29.34 -0.27
CA GLY A 96 -12.35 -30.05 -0.11
C GLY A 96 -11.13 -29.15 -0.25
N GLN A 97 -9.95 -29.77 -0.18
CA GLN A 97 -8.67 -29.09 -0.29
C GLN A 97 -7.99 -29.42 -1.62
N VAL A 98 -7.38 -28.42 -2.26
CA VAL A 98 -6.63 -28.58 -3.51
C VAL A 98 -5.18 -28.16 -3.35
N ALA A 99 -4.28 -28.90 -3.99
CA ALA A 99 -2.86 -28.59 -4.02
C ALA A 99 -2.55 -27.57 -5.12
N VAL A 100 -2.08 -26.39 -4.72
CA VAL A 100 -1.71 -25.28 -5.63
C VAL A 100 -0.19 -25.11 -5.74
N ASP A 101 0.24 -24.71 -6.94
CA ASP A 101 1.63 -24.38 -7.28
C ASP A 101 1.92 -22.90 -7.03
N LEU A 102 2.53 -22.59 -5.88
CA LEU A 102 2.85 -21.21 -5.47
C LEU A 102 3.85 -20.49 -6.38
N GLY A 103 4.69 -21.24 -7.10
CA GLY A 103 5.68 -20.66 -8.00
C GLY A 103 5.03 -19.97 -9.19
N ARG A 104 3.90 -20.51 -9.67
CA ARG A 104 3.16 -19.96 -10.81
C ARG A 104 2.46 -18.65 -10.50
N ALA A 105 1.97 -18.50 -9.27
CA ALA A 105 1.35 -17.27 -8.80
C ALA A 105 2.35 -16.13 -8.59
N ALA A 106 3.67 -16.38 -8.57
CA ALA A 106 4.66 -15.37 -8.18
C ALA A 106 4.58 -14.04 -8.97
N PRO A 107 4.43 -14.03 -10.31
CA PRO A 107 4.25 -12.79 -11.06
C PRO A 107 2.96 -12.04 -10.71
N TRP A 108 1.87 -12.75 -10.41
CA TRP A 108 0.59 -12.17 -10.04
C TRP A 108 0.56 -11.68 -8.59
N ARG A 109 1.24 -12.40 -7.70
CA ARG A 109 1.48 -11.98 -6.32
C ARG A 109 2.23 -10.66 -6.30
N ARG A 110 3.18 -10.46 -7.22
CA ARG A 110 3.85 -9.16 -7.36
C ARG A 110 2.87 -8.05 -7.71
N VAL A 111 1.97 -8.25 -8.67
CA VAL A 111 0.92 -7.27 -9.00
C VAL A 111 0.10 -6.91 -7.76
N ALA A 112 -0.37 -7.92 -7.03
CA ALA A 112 -1.17 -7.71 -5.83
C ALA A 112 -0.42 -7.01 -4.70
N VAL A 113 0.86 -7.33 -4.49
CA VAL A 113 1.71 -6.65 -3.49
C VAL A 113 1.93 -5.18 -3.84
N VAL A 114 2.13 -4.84 -5.11
CA VAL A 114 2.25 -3.44 -5.55
C VAL A 114 0.96 -2.67 -5.27
N ASP A 115 -0.20 -3.26 -5.57
CA ASP A 115 -1.50 -2.64 -5.31
C ASP A 115 -1.80 -2.51 -3.81
N ALA A 116 -1.45 -3.52 -3.02
CA ALA A 116 -1.58 -3.51 -1.57
C ALA A 116 -0.68 -2.43 -0.93
N LEU A 117 0.57 -2.28 -1.38
CA LEU A 117 1.47 -1.25 -0.87
C LEU A 117 0.96 0.17 -1.18
N ASP A 118 0.40 0.38 -2.38
CA ASP A 118 -0.23 1.66 -2.77
C ASP A 118 -1.48 1.97 -1.91
N ARG A 119 -2.21 0.93 -1.51
CA ARG A 119 -3.36 1.05 -0.58
C ARG A 119 -2.91 1.41 0.83
N TRP A 120 -1.91 0.71 1.37
CA TRP A 120 -1.64 0.67 2.82
C TRP A 120 -0.52 1.56 3.31
N VAL A 121 0.43 1.94 2.45
CA VAL A 121 1.69 2.54 2.89
C VAL A 121 1.84 3.96 2.36
N GLN A 122 2.17 4.89 3.25
CA GLN A 122 2.54 6.26 2.90
C GLN A 122 3.98 6.32 2.38
N LEU A 123 4.17 5.77 1.18
CA LEU A 123 5.47 5.80 0.51
C LEU A 123 5.73 7.19 -0.06
N PRO A 124 6.94 7.77 0.08
CA PRO A 124 7.31 9.05 -0.54
C PRO A 124 7.60 8.93 -2.06
N LEU A 125 6.99 7.96 -2.76
CA LEU A 125 7.17 7.70 -4.19
C LEU A 125 6.22 8.51 -5.07
N ASP A 126 6.70 9.17 -6.13
CA ASP A 126 5.80 9.72 -7.17
C ASP A 126 4.81 8.65 -7.68
N GLN A 127 3.57 9.03 -7.99
CA GLN A 127 2.58 8.09 -8.54
C GLN A 127 3.10 7.42 -9.81
N SER A 128 3.86 8.16 -10.61
CA SER A 128 4.48 7.68 -11.84
C SER A 128 5.37 6.46 -11.62
N LEU A 129 6.11 6.38 -10.50
CA LEU A 129 6.96 5.22 -10.22
C LEU A 129 6.14 3.99 -9.81
N ILE A 130 5.03 4.20 -9.09
CA ILE A 130 4.11 3.12 -8.73
C ILE A 130 3.39 2.60 -9.98
N ASP A 131 2.91 3.51 -10.83
CA ASP A 131 2.25 3.13 -12.08
C ASP A 131 3.21 2.43 -13.06
N ALA A 132 4.49 2.85 -13.09
CA ALA A 132 5.53 2.14 -13.84
C ALA A 132 5.72 0.71 -13.32
N GLU A 133 5.87 0.53 -12.00
CA GLU A 133 6.02 -0.78 -11.37
C GLU A 133 4.79 -1.67 -11.60
N ARG A 134 3.59 -1.11 -11.43
CA ARG A 134 2.31 -1.78 -11.67
C ARG A 134 2.19 -2.23 -13.13
N GLY A 135 2.50 -1.34 -14.07
CA GLY A 135 2.51 -1.63 -15.50
C GLY A 135 3.49 -2.75 -15.86
N VAL A 136 4.75 -2.65 -15.42
CA VAL A 136 5.76 -3.70 -15.68
C VAL A 136 5.41 -5.02 -15.00
N SER A 137 4.91 -4.99 -13.76
CA SER A 137 4.49 -6.19 -13.03
C SER A 137 3.37 -6.92 -13.78
N ARG A 138 2.36 -6.19 -14.26
CA ARG A 138 1.26 -6.76 -15.05
C ARG A 138 1.73 -7.28 -16.40
N ALA A 139 2.63 -6.58 -17.07
CA ALA A 139 3.23 -7.04 -18.32
C ALA A 139 3.94 -8.39 -18.15
N ARG A 140 4.75 -8.52 -17.09
CA ARG A 140 5.45 -9.75 -16.76
C ARG A 140 4.49 -10.85 -16.31
N ALA A 141 3.45 -10.52 -15.54
CA ALA A 141 2.44 -11.51 -15.15
C ALA A 141 1.65 -12.04 -16.36
N ALA A 142 1.35 -11.18 -17.33
CA ALA A 142 0.67 -11.55 -18.56
C ALA A 142 1.46 -12.55 -19.43
N THR A 143 2.78 -12.69 -19.25
CA THR A 143 3.56 -13.71 -19.98
C THR A 143 3.23 -15.14 -19.54
N SER A 144 2.61 -15.31 -18.37
CA SER A 144 2.10 -16.61 -17.90
C SER A 144 0.77 -17.01 -18.56
N LEU A 145 0.12 -16.07 -19.26
CA LEU A 145 -1.14 -16.29 -19.96
C LEU A 145 -0.91 -16.78 -21.39
N PRO A 146 -1.86 -17.52 -22.00
CA PRO A 146 -1.78 -17.89 -23.40
C PRO A 146 -1.65 -16.66 -24.31
N ALA A 147 -0.73 -16.70 -25.29
CA ALA A 147 -0.41 -15.56 -26.16
C ALA A 147 -1.62 -14.94 -26.87
N HIS A 148 -2.61 -15.77 -27.23
CA HIS A 148 -3.80 -15.37 -27.97
C HIS A 148 -5.07 -15.27 -27.11
N SER A 149 -4.96 -15.29 -25.78
CA SER A 149 -6.14 -15.09 -24.94
C SER A 149 -6.55 -13.62 -24.88
N GLU A 150 -7.86 -13.37 -24.85
CA GLU A 150 -8.40 -12.02 -24.68
C GLU A 150 -7.96 -11.41 -23.36
N VAL A 151 -7.92 -12.21 -22.29
CA VAL A 151 -7.41 -11.81 -20.96
C VAL A 151 -6.00 -11.26 -21.04
N ARG A 152 -5.09 -11.92 -21.77
CA ARG A 152 -3.72 -11.42 -21.96
C ARG A 152 -3.74 -10.07 -22.65
N THR A 153 -4.56 -9.92 -23.68
CA THR A 153 -4.69 -8.66 -24.44
C THR A 153 -5.17 -7.52 -23.54
N VAL A 154 -6.16 -7.77 -22.69
CA VAL A 154 -6.68 -6.78 -21.72
C VAL A 154 -5.60 -6.40 -20.70
N VAL A 155 -4.93 -7.38 -20.09
CA VAL A 155 -3.90 -7.12 -19.07
C VAL A 155 -2.70 -6.38 -19.67
N ILE A 156 -2.26 -6.74 -20.89
CA ILE A 156 -1.19 -6.01 -21.60
C ILE A 156 -1.64 -4.60 -21.96
N GLY A 157 -2.89 -4.41 -22.39
CA GLY A 157 -3.47 -3.10 -22.67
C GLY A 157 -3.45 -2.18 -21.45
N GLU A 158 -3.83 -2.70 -20.28
CA GLU A 158 -3.75 -1.95 -19.02
C GLU A 158 -2.30 -1.66 -18.61
N ALA A 159 -1.41 -2.64 -18.75
CA ALA A 159 0.01 -2.49 -18.48
C ALA A 159 0.65 -1.37 -19.34
N LEU A 160 0.33 -1.33 -20.63
CA LEU A 160 0.76 -0.28 -21.55
C LEU A 160 0.20 1.08 -21.17
N ARG A 161 -1.09 1.16 -20.80
CA ARG A 161 -1.72 2.41 -20.35
C ARG A 161 -0.97 3.01 -19.15
N LEU A 162 -0.71 2.18 -18.13
CA LEU A 162 0.02 2.58 -16.93
C LEU A 162 1.46 2.99 -17.23
N ALA A 163 2.18 2.21 -18.04
CA ALA A 163 3.56 2.52 -18.41
C ALA A 163 3.67 3.85 -19.19
N ARG A 164 2.74 4.13 -20.11
CA ARG A 164 2.69 5.41 -20.85
C ARG A 164 2.40 6.58 -19.92
N GLN A 165 1.42 6.45 -19.04
CA GLN A 165 1.07 7.47 -18.04
C GLN A 165 2.27 7.78 -17.11
N ALA A 166 3.04 6.75 -16.75
CA ALA A 166 4.21 6.86 -15.88
C ALA A 166 5.48 7.38 -16.57
N ALA A 167 5.59 7.28 -17.90
CA ALA A 167 6.84 7.44 -18.65
C ALA A 167 7.53 8.78 -18.38
N ALA A 168 6.78 9.89 -18.39
CA ALA A 168 7.34 11.22 -18.16
C ALA A 168 7.93 11.39 -16.74
N GLY A 169 7.26 10.85 -15.72
CA GLY A 169 7.74 10.87 -14.34
C GLY A 169 8.96 9.99 -14.14
N LEU A 170 8.98 8.79 -14.73
CA LEU A 170 10.14 7.90 -14.69
C LEU A 170 11.36 8.50 -15.40
N VAL A 171 11.18 9.14 -16.56
CA VAL A 171 12.25 9.86 -17.28
C VAL A 171 12.82 10.99 -16.43
N ARG A 172 11.96 11.77 -15.75
CA ARG A 172 12.40 12.83 -14.83
C ARG A 172 13.24 12.25 -13.70
N PHE A 173 12.77 11.18 -13.08
CA PHE A 173 13.48 10.49 -12.01
C PHE A 173 14.86 9.98 -12.46
N GLN A 174 14.94 9.32 -13.62
CA GLN A 174 16.22 8.86 -14.20
C GLN A 174 17.21 10.01 -14.40
N ARG A 175 16.75 11.17 -14.90
CA ARG A 175 17.62 12.35 -15.08
C ARG A 175 18.14 12.92 -13.76
N VAL A 176 17.27 12.98 -12.75
CA VAL A 176 17.67 13.43 -11.40
C VAL A 176 18.72 12.49 -10.82
N LEU A 177 18.57 11.18 -11.02
CA LEU A 177 19.57 10.20 -10.60
C LEU A 177 20.90 10.36 -11.33
N GLY A 178 20.91 10.56 -12.65
CA GLY A 178 22.15 10.80 -13.41
C GLY A 178 22.87 12.09 -13.02
N SER A 179 22.11 13.11 -12.64
CA SER A 179 22.65 14.38 -12.19
C SER A 179 23.10 14.36 -10.72
N SER A 180 22.82 13.29 -9.98
CA SER A 180 23.19 13.15 -8.57
C SER A 180 24.66 12.75 -8.47
N HIS A 181 25.43 13.49 -7.67
CA HIS A 181 26.81 13.12 -7.33
C HIS A 181 26.90 12.07 -6.21
N ALA A 182 25.77 11.69 -5.62
CA ALA A 182 25.74 10.69 -4.57
C ALA A 182 25.81 9.28 -5.17
N PRO A 183 26.57 8.35 -4.55
CA PRO A 183 26.62 6.97 -5.02
C PRO A 183 25.21 6.35 -4.94
N VAL A 184 24.76 5.76 -6.04
CA VAL A 184 23.47 5.07 -6.11
C VAL A 184 23.61 3.67 -5.51
N PRO A 185 22.85 3.33 -4.45
CA PRO A 185 22.97 2.01 -3.86
C PRO A 185 22.51 0.90 -4.82
N ALA A 186 23.20 -0.23 -4.78
CA ALA A 186 23.06 -1.32 -5.77
C ALA A 186 21.63 -1.88 -5.89
N ARG A 187 20.82 -1.82 -4.83
CA ARG A 187 19.41 -2.22 -4.88
C ARG A 187 18.56 -1.28 -5.74
N LEU A 188 18.89 0.01 -5.83
CA LEU A 188 18.14 0.98 -6.64
C LEU A 188 18.42 0.73 -8.08
N LEU A 189 19.71 0.58 -8.37
CA LEU A 189 20.18 0.29 -9.70
C LEU A 189 19.49 -0.97 -10.22
N ARG A 190 19.41 -2.04 -9.41
CA ARG A 190 18.65 -3.26 -9.77
C ARG A 190 17.16 -3.00 -9.97
N GLY A 191 16.52 -2.17 -9.14
CA GLY A 191 15.11 -1.79 -9.30
C GLY A 191 14.84 -1.00 -10.59
N ILE A 192 15.73 -0.08 -10.95
CA ILE A 192 15.60 0.70 -12.19
C ILE A 192 15.90 -0.17 -13.40
N ASP A 193 16.96 -0.98 -13.36
CA ASP A 193 17.27 -1.94 -14.42
C ASP A 193 16.06 -2.87 -14.64
N TRP A 194 15.43 -3.38 -13.57
CA TRP A 194 14.21 -4.18 -13.65
C TRP A 194 13.04 -3.45 -14.33
N LEU A 195 12.80 -2.17 -13.98
CA LEU A 195 11.76 -1.37 -14.62
C LEU A 195 12.05 -1.18 -16.10
N VAL A 196 13.29 -0.79 -16.44
CA VAL A 196 13.68 -0.48 -17.81
C VAL A 196 13.62 -1.72 -18.70
N ASP A 197 14.05 -2.87 -18.19
CA ASP A 197 13.88 -4.16 -18.86
C ASP A 197 12.38 -4.46 -19.09
N GLY A 198 11.54 -4.13 -18.12
CA GLY A 198 10.08 -4.23 -18.24
C GLY A 198 9.49 -3.36 -19.35
N TYR A 199 9.94 -2.11 -19.46
CA TYR A 199 9.56 -1.21 -20.55
C TYR A 199 10.05 -1.74 -21.91
N ALA A 200 11.20 -2.41 -21.95
CA ALA A 200 11.70 -3.03 -23.17
C ALA A 200 10.81 -4.19 -23.60
N VAL A 201 10.37 -5.04 -22.66
CA VAL A 201 9.39 -6.11 -22.93
C VAL A 201 8.07 -5.53 -23.45
N LEU A 202 7.52 -4.51 -22.77
CA LEU A 202 6.29 -3.84 -23.21
C LEU A 202 6.41 -3.23 -24.62
N ALA A 203 7.58 -2.70 -24.98
CA ALA A 203 7.81 -2.15 -26.31
C ALA A 203 7.72 -3.22 -27.42
N THR A 204 7.98 -4.50 -27.10
CA THR A 204 7.83 -5.60 -28.08
C THR A 204 6.36 -6.00 -28.33
N GLU A 205 5.45 -5.61 -27.43
CA GLU A 205 4.01 -5.89 -27.56
C GLU A 205 3.27 -4.85 -28.43
N VAL A 206 3.91 -3.72 -28.78
CA VAL A 206 3.30 -2.66 -29.58
C VAL A 206 3.65 -2.83 -31.06
N SER A 207 2.63 -2.87 -31.92
CA SER A 207 2.83 -2.81 -33.37
C SER A 207 3.23 -1.39 -33.80
N GLY A 208 4.52 -1.09 -33.80
CA GLY A 208 5.07 0.17 -34.29
C GLY A 208 5.93 0.93 -33.27
N ARG A 209 6.16 2.22 -33.53
CA ARG A 209 6.98 3.05 -32.65
C ARG A 209 6.14 3.64 -31.52
N ASP A 210 6.42 3.21 -30.30
CA ASP A 210 5.91 3.85 -29.09
C ASP A 210 6.92 4.88 -28.56
N ARG A 211 6.57 6.17 -28.61
CA ARG A 211 7.47 7.27 -28.24
C ARG A 211 7.75 7.30 -26.74
N ASP A 212 6.75 6.99 -25.91
CA ASP A 212 6.86 7.09 -24.47
C ASP A 212 7.78 6.00 -23.94
N LEU A 213 7.55 4.75 -24.37
CA LEU A 213 8.41 3.62 -24.00
C LEU A 213 9.84 3.84 -24.53
N ALA A 214 10.00 4.24 -25.80
CA ALA A 214 11.32 4.49 -26.38
C ALA A 214 12.10 5.60 -25.65
N THR A 215 11.40 6.61 -25.12
CA THR A 215 12.03 7.72 -24.39
C THR A 215 12.59 7.27 -23.04
N VAL A 216 11.87 6.41 -22.32
CA VAL A 216 12.36 5.79 -21.07
C VAL A 216 13.63 4.97 -21.36
N LEU A 217 13.58 4.10 -22.36
CA LEU A 217 14.72 3.25 -22.74
C LEU A 217 15.94 4.06 -23.20
N LYS A 218 15.71 5.16 -23.93
CA LYS A 218 16.79 6.05 -24.40
C LYS A 218 17.41 6.82 -23.23
N THR A 219 16.59 7.36 -22.34
CA THR A 219 17.05 8.14 -21.17
C THR A 219 17.87 7.26 -20.23
N TRP A 220 17.45 6.01 -19.97
CA TRP A 220 18.25 5.12 -19.15
C TRP A 220 19.60 4.79 -19.78
N ARG A 221 19.64 4.51 -21.09
CA ARG A 221 20.90 4.22 -21.80
C ARG A 221 21.91 5.37 -21.72
N SER A 222 21.46 6.63 -21.73
CA SER A 222 22.34 7.78 -21.57
C SER A 222 22.77 8.01 -20.12
N THR A 223 21.86 7.79 -19.16
CA THR A 223 22.06 8.13 -17.75
C THR A 223 22.81 7.04 -16.96
N ARG A 224 22.60 5.76 -17.31
CA ARG A 224 23.16 4.62 -16.58
C ARG A 224 24.69 4.66 -16.45
N PRO A 225 25.48 5.05 -17.47
CA PRO A 225 26.94 5.16 -17.32
C PRO A 225 27.35 6.20 -16.26
N GLU A 226 26.64 7.32 -16.16
CA GLU A 226 26.90 8.38 -15.16
C GLU A 226 26.61 7.86 -13.75
N VAL A 227 25.51 7.13 -13.58
CA VAL A 227 25.10 6.52 -12.30
C VAL A 227 26.11 5.45 -11.83
N VAL A 228 26.68 4.68 -12.75
CA VAL A 228 27.64 3.60 -12.43
C VAL A 228 29.07 4.13 -12.28
N GLY A 229 29.41 5.23 -12.96
CA GLY A 229 30.78 5.78 -13.04
C GLY A 229 31.15 6.83 -11.99
N GLY A 230 30.25 7.23 -11.09
CA GLY A 230 30.51 8.26 -10.07
C GLY A 230 31.59 7.85 -9.05
N GLU A 231 32.81 8.40 -9.19
CA GLU A 231 33.91 8.23 -8.22
C GLU A 231 33.69 9.00 -6.90
N ARG A 232 34.26 8.44 -5.83
CA ARG A 232 34.04 8.75 -4.40
C ARG A 232 34.51 10.16 -4.00
N GLY A 233 33.61 11.13 -3.97
CA GLY A 233 33.79 12.40 -3.26
C GLY A 233 33.01 12.41 -1.95
N GLY A 234 33.65 12.02 -0.84
CA GLY A 234 33.04 12.04 0.49
C GLY A 234 32.90 13.46 1.02
N VAL A 235 31.70 14.04 0.93
CA VAL A 235 31.30 15.19 1.76
C VAL A 235 30.19 14.72 2.70
N SER A 236 30.55 14.63 3.97
CA SER A 236 29.64 14.36 5.07
C SER A 236 28.83 15.63 5.35
N VAL A 237 27.51 15.56 5.13
CA VAL A 237 26.56 16.55 5.63
C VAL A 237 25.62 15.81 6.58
N GLU A 238 25.65 16.20 7.85
CA GLU A 238 24.70 15.74 8.86
C GLU A 238 23.28 16.20 8.51
N PRO A 239 22.27 15.32 8.60
CA PRO A 239 20.87 15.73 8.51
C PRO A 239 20.23 15.82 9.90
N THR A 240 19.73 17.01 10.24
CA THR A 240 18.69 17.18 11.26
C THR A 240 17.33 17.06 10.57
N LEU A 241 16.61 15.96 10.79
CA LEU A 241 15.20 15.85 10.43
C LEU A 241 14.37 16.25 11.65
N ALA A 242 13.93 17.49 11.68
CA ALA A 242 12.71 17.85 12.39
C ALA A 242 11.57 17.71 11.37
N VAL A 243 10.74 16.67 11.54
CA VAL A 243 9.36 16.75 11.07
C VAL A 243 8.78 18.01 11.74
N PRO A 244 8.18 18.97 11.01
CA PRO A 244 7.51 20.08 11.67
C PRO A 244 6.35 19.50 12.48
N VAL A 245 6.61 19.29 13.77
CA VAL A 245 5.58 19.12 14.78
C VAL A 245 4.81 20.44 14.78
N PRO A 246 3.48 20.44 14.59
CA PRO A 246 2.71 21.66 14.69
C PRO A 246 2.87 22.22 16.11
N THR A 247 3.62 23.31 16.24
CA THR A 247 3.62 24.12 17.46
C THR A 247 2.32 24.90 17.48
N SER A 248 1.37 24.38 18.25
CA SER A 248 0.10 25.04 18.54
C SER A 248 0.36 26.31 19.35
N GLY A 249 0.44 27.45 18.67
CA GLY A 249 0.41 28.77 19.27
C GLY A 249 -1.00 29.10 19.74
N ALA A 250 -1.16 29.30 21.05
CA ALA A 250 -2.44 29.46 21.72
C ALA A 250 -3.22 30.71 21.28
N ARG A 251 -4.49 30.49 20.93
CA ARG A 251 -5.60 31.37 21.29
C ARG A 251 -6.71 30.45 21.77
N GLN A 252 -7.25 30.69 22.97
CA GLN A 252 -8.30 29.86 23.59
C GLN A 252 -9.58 29.88 22.73
N VAL A 253 -9.60 29.00 21.75
CA VAL A 253 -10.78 28.49 21.05
C VAL A 253 -11.06 27.13 21.71
N PRO A 254 -12.32 26.72 21.94
CA PRO A 254 -12.63 25.38 22.42
C PRO A 254 -11.85 24.33 21.60
N ALA A 255 -11.27 23.35 22.29
CA ALA A 255 -10.45 22.32 21.65
C ALA A 255 -11.28 21.66 20.54
N PRO A 256 -10.81 21.65 19.27
CA PRO A 256 -11.60 21.11 18.19
C PRO A 256 -11.83 19.61 18.42
N VAL A 257 -13.03 19.14 18.14
CA VAL A 257 -13.35 17.71 18.19
C VAL A 257 -12.54 17.01 17.10
N ARG A 258 -11.92 15.87 17.46
CA ARG A 258 -11.05 15.12 16.56
C ARG A 258 -11.51 13.68 16.38
N SER A 259 -11.26 13.13 15.21
CA SER A 259 -11.59 11.74 14.85
C SER A 259 -10.43 11.07 14.12
N LEU A 260 -10.36 9.74 14.22
CA LEU A 260 -9.35 8.94 13.54
C LEU A 260 -9.80 8.63 12.11
N ILE A 261 -8.84 8.56 11.20
CA ILE A 261 -9.06 7.98 9.88
C ILE A 261 -8.91 6.46 9.95
N ASP A 262 -9.84 5.72 9.33
CA ASP A 262 -9.73 4.29 9.10
C ASP A 262 -8.97 4.01 7.79
N PRO A 263 -7.72 3.50 7.83
CA PRO A 263 -6.95 3.18 6.63
C PRO A 263 -7.57 2.04 5.80
N ARG A 264 -8.51 1.27 6.35
CA ARG A 264 -9.28 0.27 5.60
C ARG A 264 -10.32 0.90 4.67
N GLN A 265 -10.71 2.15 4.88
CA GLN A 265 -11.74 2.83 4.08
C GLN A 265 -11.16 3.84 3.07
N VAL A 266 -9.94 4.33 3.29
CA VAL A 266 -9.30 5.36 2.44
C VAL A 266 -7.87 4.94 2.06
N ARG A 267 -7.45 5.22 0.83
CA ARG A 267 -6.09 4.85 0.37
C ARG A 267 -5.06 5.74 1.07
N ALA A 268 -3.93 5.16 1.47
CA ALA A 268 -2.85 5.86 2.17
C ALA A 268 -2.33 7.10 1.42
N ARG A 269 -2.44 7.13 0.09
CA ARG A 269 -1.98 8.24 -0.75
C ARG A 269 -2.93 9.42 -0.89
N VAL A 270 -4.15 9.32 -0.35
CA VAL A 270 -5.15 10.37 -0.44
C VAL A 270 -5.02 11.30 0.76
N VAL A 271 -5.13 10.73 1.95
CA VAL A 271 -5.12 11.44 3.23
C VAL A 271 -3.81 11.19 3.97
N ALA A 272 -3.28 12.22 4.64
CA ALA A 272 -2.11 12.07 5.50
C ALA A 272 -2.53 11.42 6.82
N LEU A 273 -1.81 10.38 7.25
CA LEU A 273 -2.06 9.70 8.51
C LEU A 273 -1.02 10.17 9.51
N ALA A 274 -1.40 10.24 10.78
CA ALA A 274 -0.45 10.58 11.82
C ALA A 274 0.60 9.46 11.98
N GLY A 275 1.87 9.85 12.19
CA GLY A 275 2.95 8.90 12.49
C GLY A 275 2.83 8.27 13.89
N ASP A 276 1.95 8.79 14.74
CA ASP A 276 1.48 8.15 15.96
C ASP A 276 0.08 7.54 15.70
N PRO A 277 -0.07 6.21 15.80
CA PRO A 277 -1.35 5.54 15.52
C PRO A 277 -2.49 5.98 16.45
N ALA A 278 -2.22 6.57 17.61
CA ALA A 278 -3.24 7.07 18.53
C ALA A 278 -3.68 8.52 18.24
N SER A 279 -2.94 9.24 17.39
CA SER A 279 -3.17 10.66 17.12
C SER A 279 -4.26 10.87 16.05
N ALA A 280 -5.31 11.63 16.40
CA ALA A 280 -6.42 11.93 15.50
C ALA A 280 -6.08 13.01 14.46
N GLU A 281 -6.47 12.78 13.20
CA GLU A 281 -6.17 13.65 12.05
C GLU A 281 -7.34 14.52 11.60
N VAL A 282 -8.56 14.02 11.75
CA VAL A 282 -9.76 14.73 11.29
C VAL A 282 -10.11 15.79 12.31
N THR A 283 -10.32 17.02 11.86
CA THR A 283 -10.69 18.14 12.71
C THR A 283 -12.08 18.64 12.34
N LEU A 284 -12.95 18.75 13.34
CA LEU A 284 -14.28 19.35 13.20
C LEU A 284 -14.23 20.80 13.68
N VAL A 285 -14.66 21.72 12.82
CA VAL A 285 -14.69 23.17 13.12
C VAL A 285 -16.11 23.68 12.92
N ASP A 286 -16.70 24.25 13.97
CA ASP A 286 -18.05 24.83 13.90
C ASP A 286 -18.17 25.84 12.77
N LYS A 287 -19.24 25.71 11.97
CA LYS A 287 -19.51 26.60 10.84
C LYS A 287 -20.99 26.88 10.73
N ARG A 288 -21.36 28.16 10.70
CA ARG A 288 -22.75 28.53 10.41
C ARG A 288 -23.04 28.33 8.92
N LEU A 289 -24.08 27.57 8.62
CA LEU A 289 -24.65 27.42 7.29
C LEU A 289 -25.79 28.44 7.09
N VAL A 290 -26.15 28.70 5.84
CA VAL A 290 -27.27 29.59 5.50
C VAL A 290 -28.58 29.07 6.13
N ASP A 291 -28.77 27.75 6.13
CA ASP A 291 -30.00 27.09 6.58
C ASP A 291 -29.87 26.40 7.95
N GLY A 292 -28.81 26.69 8.73
CA GLY A 292 -28.68 26.13 10.09
C GLY A 292 -27.26 26.00 10.63
N ALA A 293 -27.10 25.14 11.65
CA ALA A 293 -25.80 24.79 12.20
C ALA A 293 -25.14 23.70 11.35
N GLY A 294 -23.85 23.88 11.03
CA GLY A 294 -23.03 22.91 10.34
C GLY A 294 -21.65 22.81 10.96
N VAL A 295 -20.88 21.88 10.43
CA VAL A 295 -19.49 21.69 10.80
C VAL A 295 -18.65 21.60 9.54
N CYS A 296 -17.53 22.30 9.54
CA CYS A 296 -16.48 22.12 8.54
C CYS A 296 -15.58 20.99 9.01
N VAL A 297 -15.57 19.90 8.26
CA VAL A 297 -14.63 18.79 8.48
C VAL A 297 -13.38 19.09 7.67
N ARG A 298 -12.22 19.03 8.32
CA ARG A 298 -10.90 19.24 7.72
C ARG A 298 -10.08 17.96 7.85
N VAL A 299 -9.54 17.49 6.73
CA VAL A 299 -8.76 16.24 6.64
C VAL A 299 -7.44 16.55 5.93
N PRO A 300 -6.28 16.23 6.50
CA PRO A 300 -5.01 16.53 5.86
C PRO A 300 -4.82 15.66 4.61
N ALA A 301 -4.44 16.26 3.49
CA ALA A 301 -4.12 15.55 2.26
C ALA A 301 -2.67 15.04 2.28
N TYR A 302 -2.42 13.84 1.76
CA TYR A 302 -1.06 13.27 1.76
C TYR A 302 -0.09 14.06 0.87
N ARG A 303 -0.56 14.58 -0.28
CA ARG A 303 0.28 15.28 -1.25
C ARG A 303 -0.40 16.41 -2.00
N ARG A 304 0.44 17.23 -2.65
CA ARG A 304 0.03 18.35 -3.50
C ARG A 304 -0.59 17.94 -4.84
N ALA A 305 -0.12 16.86 -5.44
CA ALA A 305 -0.68 16.31 -6.68
C ALA A 305 -1.48 15.05 -6.33
N LEU A 306 -2.80 15.15 -6.45
CA LEU A 306 -3.74 14.08 -6.17
C LEU A 306 -4.40 13.61 -7.46
N ASP A 307 -4.73 12.32 -7.50
CA ASP A 307 -5.57 11.75 -8.54
C ASP A 307 -6.99 12.35 -8.42
N GLN A 308 -7.41 13.09 -9.45
CA GLN A 308 -8.68 13.81 -9.46
C GLN A 308 -9.87 12.87 -9.31
N ASP A 309 -9.80 11.68 -9.89
CA ASP A 309 -10.89 10.71 -9.80
C ASP A 309 -11.07 10.27 -8.35
N VAL A 310 -9.98 10.10 -7.60
CA VAL A 310 -10.03 9.71 -6.19
C VAL A 310 -10.54 10.87 -5.32
N VAL A 311 -10.13 12.12 -5.60
CA VAL A 311 -10.61 13.30 -4.86
C VAL A 311 -12.13 13.46 -4.97
N GLN A 312 -12.70 13.24 -6.16
CA GLN A 312 -14.14 13.39 -6.40
C GLN A 312 -15.00 12.32 -5.71
N ARG A 313 -14.37 11.24 -5.21
CA ARG A 313 -15.03 10.11 -4.54
C ARG A 313 -14.95 10.17 -3.01
N LEU A 314 -14.19 11.12 -2.46
CA LEU A 314 -13.94 11.18 -1.03
C LEU A 314 -15.12 11.83 -0.30
N LEU A 315 -15.74 11.08 0.60
CA LEU A 315 -16.87 11.54 1.40
C LEU A 315 -16.50 11.58 2.89
N VAL A 316 -17.27 12.35 3.64
CA VAL A 316 -17.30 12.31 5.09
C VAL A 316 -18.72 12.05 5.56
N ARG A 317 -18.88 11.23 6.58
CA ARG A 317 -20.14 11.10 7.35
C ARG A 317 -19.93 11.50 8.80
N LEU A 318 -20.93 12.15 9.38
CA LEU A 318 -21.01 12.38 10.81
C LEU A 318 -21.74 11.21 11.48
N VAL A 319 -21.11 10.64 12.49
CA VAL A 319 -21.62 9.48 13.24
C VAL A 319 -21.73 9.87 14.71
N GLY A 320 -22.83 9.49 15.36
CA GLY A 320 -22.99 9.69 16.79
C GLY A 320 -22.00 8.83 17.57
N ARG A 321 -21.23 9.41 18.50
CA ARG A 321 -20.24 8.66 19.29
C ARG A 321 -20.85 7.62 20.22
N ARG A 322 -22.13 7.79 20.58
CA ARG A 322 -22.87 6.90 21.50
C ARG A 322 -23.85 5.97 20.80
N SER A 323 -24.49 6.47 19.74
CA SER A 323 -25.50 5.71 19.00
C SER A 323 -24.92 4.90 17.84
N GLU A 324 -23.74 5.28 17.34
CA GLU A 324 -23.13 4.76 16.12
C GLU A 324 -23.97 5.00 14.84
N ASP A 325 -25.09 5.72 14.97
CA ASP A 325 -25.97 6.03 13.85
C ASP A 325 -25.36 7.09 12.93
N PRO A 326 -25.40 6.89 11.60
CA PRO A 326 -25.01 7.92 10.64
C PRO A 326 -26.07 9.03 10.62
N HIS A 327 -25.63 10.28 10.80
CA HIS A 327 -26.53 11.44 10.79
C HIS A 327 -26.61 12.12 9.42
N SER A 328 -25.46 12.52 8.89
CA SER A 328 -25.36 13.34 7.70
C SER A 328 -24.03 13.09 7.00
N GLN A 329 -23.96 13.40 5.70
CA GLN A 329 -22.77 13.20 4.89
C GLN A 329 -22.50 14.40 4.00
N GLY A 330 -21.25 14.58 3.58
CA GLY A 330 -20.83 15.63 2.66
C GLY A 330 -19.65 15.21 1.80
N LEU A 331 -19.53 15.85 0.65
CA LEU A 331 -18.38 15.72 -0.24
C LEU A 331 -17.19 16.46 0.34
N LEU A 332 -16.03 15.81 0.35
CA LEU A 332 -14.76 16.44 0.68
C LEU A 332 -14.15 16.99 -0.61
N THR A 333 -13.82 18.28 -0.60
CA THR A 333 -13.19 18.97 -1.73
C THR A 333 -11.83 19.48 -1.32
N ILE A 334 -10.87 19.50 -2.24
CA ILE A 334 -9.57 20.10 -1.95
C ILE A 334 -9.74 21.62 -1.84
N SER A 335 -9.47 22.16 -0.66
CA SER A 335 -9.57 23.60 -0.42
C SER A 335 -8.24 24.23 -0.82
N PRO A 336 -8.19 25.15 -1.82
CA PRO A 336 -7.02 26.00 -1.99
C PRO A 336 -6.90 26.83 -0.71
N THR A 337 -5.74 26.85 -0.06
CA THR A 337 -5.55 27.60 1.18
C THR A 337 -6.04 29.05 0.99
N PRO A 338 -6.86 29.59 1.93
CA PRO A 338 -7.55 30.88 1.75
C PRO A 338 -6.60 32.08 1.60
N THR A 339 -5.32 31.90 1.92
CA THR A 339 -4.23 32.82 1.61
C THR A 339 -3.60 32.40 0.28
N GLY A 340 -4.03 33.03 -0.81
CA GLY A 340 -3.52 32.76 -2.16
C GLY A 340 -2.00 32.62 -2.22
N ARG A 341 -1.56 31.56 -2.91
CA ARG A 341 -0.22 30.93 -2.96
C ARG A 341 0.10 30.08 -1.72
N PRO A 342 0.22 28.74 -1.85
CA PRO A 342 0.93 27.97 -0.85
C PRO A 342 2.36 28.51 -0.77
N ALA A 343 2.70 29.14 0.36
CA ALA A 343 4.10 29.36 0.70
C ALA A 343 4.78 27.98 0.78
N ASN A 344 6.06 27.91 0.45
CA ASN A 344 6.85 26.67 0.48
C ASN A 344 6.61 25.91 1.80
N GLY A 345 5.86 24.80 1.73
CA GLY A 345 5.64 23.89 2.86
C GLY A 345 4.22 23.82 3.42
N GLU A 346 3.24 24.60 2.95
CA GLU A 346 1.88 24.50 3.50
C GLU A 346 1.19 23.14 3.21
N GLN A 347 0.65 22.54 4.27
CA GLN A 347 -0.13 21.30 4.25
C GLN A 347 -1.47 21.57 3.54
N LEU A 348 -1.81 20.74 2.55
CA LEU A 348 -3.12 20.80 1.90
C LEU A 348 -4.16 20.03 2.73
N TYR A 349 -5.40 20.51 2.67
CA TYR A 349 -6.54 19.89 3.35
C TYR A 349 -7.67 19.62 2.37
N PHE A 350 -8.35 18.50 2.58
CA PHE A 350 -9.72 18.33 2.13
C PHE A 350 -10.66 18.96 3.13
N GLU A 351 -11.65 19.69 2.63
CA GLU A 351 -12.66 20.34 3.42
C GLU A 351 -14.05 20.01 2.87
N GLY A 352 -14.97 19.72 3.77
CA GLY A 352 -16.38 19.50 3.48
C GLY A 352 -17.20 20.17 4.57
N THR A 353 -18.34 20.76 4.22
CA THR A 353 -19.28 21.28 5.21
C THR A 353 -20.47 20.34 5.31
N VAL A 354 -20.78 19.89 6.52
CA VAL A 354 -21.82 18.89 6.79
C VAL A 354 -22.83 19.47 7.78
N PRO A 355 -24.15 19.35 7.55
CA PRO A 355 -25.16 19.85 8.48
C PRO A 355 -25.21 19.00 9.76
N LEU A 356 -25.43 19.64 10.91
CA LEU A 356 -25.48 18.94 12.20
C LEU A 356 -26.85 18.35 12.55
N LEU A 357 -27.91 18.78 11.86
CA LEU A 357 -29.29 18.29 12.03
C LEU A 357 -29.76 18.20 13.50
N GLY A 358 -29.33 19.15 14.34
CA GLY A 358 -29.71 19.23 15.76
C GLY A 358 -28.72 18.56 16.74
N SER A 359 -27.70 17.87 16.25
CA SER A 359 -26.64 17.27 17.09
C SER A 359 -25.58 18.29 17.53
N ASP A 360 -25.00 18.08 18.71
CA ASP A 360 -23.80 18.81 19.16
C ASP A 360 -22.55 18.20 18.53
N VAL A 361 -21.60 19.02 18.08
CA VAL A 361 -20.32 18.56 17.52
C VAL A 361 -19.54 17.71 18.52
N ALA A 362 -19.65 17.98 19.82
CA ALA A 362 -18.99 17.20 20.86
C ALA A 362 -19.44 15.72 20.90
N ASP A 363 -20.69 15.44 20.50
CA ASP A 363 -21.26 14.09 20.48
C ASP A 363 -21.02 13.35 19.16
N LEU A 364 -20.35 13.99 18.20
CA LEU A 364 -20.12 13.46 16.87
C LEU A 364 -18.66 13.05 16.66
N ARG A 365 -18.48 12.09 15.75
CA ARG A 365 -17.21 11.81 15.07
C ARG A 365 -17.40 11.96 13.57
N ALA A 366 -16.31 12.22 12.86
CA ALA A 366 -16.30 12.29 11.42
C ALA A 366 -15.52 11.10 10.83
N ASP A 367 -16.21 10.23 10.11
CA ASP A 367 -15.61 9.11 9.40
C ASP A 367 -15.39 9.52 7.93
N VAL A 368 -14.15 9.39 7.47
CA VAL A 368 -13.75 9.69 6.08
C VAL A 368 -13.65 8.38 5.30
N PHE A 369 -14.27 8.32 4.12
CA PHE A 369 -14.29 7.11 3.31
C PHE A 369 -14.30 7.41 1.81
N ASP A 370 -13.77 6.46 1.03
CA ASP A 370 -13.99 6.42 -0.43
C ASP A 370 -15.38 5.83 -0.69
N VAL A 371 -16.19 6.47 -1.54
CA VAL A 371 -17.57 6.01 -1.85
C VAL A 371 -17.61 4.59 -2.44
N LEU A 372 -16.51 4.11 -3.02
CA LEU A 372 -16.38 2.75 -3.55
C LEU A 372 -15.79 1.74 -2.53
N SER A 373 -15.62 2.14 -1.28
CA SER A 373 -15.11 1.27 -0.23
C SER A 373 -16.23 0.41 0.35
N ASP A 374 -16.15 -0.90 0.16
CA ASP A 374 -17.10 -1.87 0.73
C ASP A 374 -16.81 -2.22 2.21
N VAL A 375 -15.70 -1.70 2.77
CA VAL A 375 -15.35 -1.94 4.18
C VAL A 375 -16.26 -1.13 5.11
N PRO A 376 -16.94 -1.77 6.09
CA PRO A 376 -17.77 -1.07 7.05
C PRO A 376 -16.95 -0.11 7.93
N PRO A 377 -17.57 0.97 8.46
CA PRO A 377 -16.91 1.81 9.47
C PRO A 377 -16.47 1.00 10.69
N ALA A 378 -15.37 1.42 11.29
CA ALA A 378 -15.12 1.08 12.69
C ALA A 378 -16.25 1.61 13.59
N PRO A 379 -16.73 0.87 14.60
CA PRO A 379 -17.78 1.33 15.52
C PRO A 379 -17.40 2.57 16.34
N SER A 380 -16.11 2.75 16.66
CA SER A 380 -15.61 3.90 17.41
C SER A 380 -14.13 4.19 17.15
N ASP A 381 -13.65 5.38 17.52
CA ASP A 381 -12.21 5.73 17.54
C ASP A 381 -11.41 4.85 18.54
N THR A 382 -12.10 4.17 19.45
CA THR A 382 -11.50 3.27 20.43
C THR A 382 -11.49 1.81 20.00
N ASP A 383 -12.08 1.51 18.85
CA ASP A 383 -12.15 0.16 18.28
C ASP A 383 -10.75 -0.44 18.08
N GLU A 384 -10.59 -1.69 18.51
CA GLU A 384 -9.29 -2.34 18.51
C GLU A 384 -8.87 -2.78 17.10
N GLU A 385 -9.82 -3.07 16.21
CA GLU A 385 -9.50 -3.37 14.80
C GLU A 385 -9.00 -2.13 14.07
N LEU A 386 -9.68 -0.98 14.24
CA LEU A 386 -9.22 0.31 13.73
C LEU A 386 -7.81 0.63 14.24
N ARG A 387 -7.59 0.54 15.55
CA ARG A 387 -6.28 0.81 16.15
C ARG A 387 -5.23 -0.17 15.67
N GLY A 388 -5.59 -1.44 15.50
CA GLY A 388 -4.75 -2.48 14.92
C GLY A 388 -4.32 -2.15 13.49
N ALA A 389 -5.26 -1.76 12.63
CA ALA A 389 -4.96 -1.37 11.24
C ALA A 389 -4.05 -0.14 11.17
N ARG A 390 -4.27 0.85 12.04
CA ARG A 390 -3.40 2.04 12.13
C ARG A 390 -1.99 1.68 12.58
N ARG A 391 -1.84 0.85 13.62
CA ARG A 391 -0.53 0.36 14.08
C ARG A 391 0.19 -0.44 12.99
N ALA A 392 -0.55 -1.25 12.22
CA ALA A 392 -0.01 -2.03 11.11
C ALA A 392 0.51 -1.14 9.96
N SER A 393 -0.26 -0.14 9.54
CA SER A 393 0.14 0.81 8.49
C SER A 393 1.37 1.63 8.91
N VAL A 394 1.39 2.14 10.15
CA VAL A 394 2.55 2.87 10.71
C VAL A 394 3.78 1.97 10.78
N PHE A 395 3.63 0.76 11.34
CA PHE A 395 4.72 -0.21 11.43
C PHE A 395 5.32 -0.51 10.05
N LEU A 396 4.48 -0.88 9.07
CA LEU A 396 4.96 -1.24 7.74
C LEU A 396 5.65 -0.07 7.04
N SER A 397 5.11 1.15 7.18
CA SER A 397 5.70 2.37 6.62
C SER A 397 7.08 2.65 7.21
N GLU A 398 7.19 2.63 8.54
CA GLU A 398 8.44 2.92 9.26
C GLU A 398 9.47 1.81 9.11
N TRP A 399 9.07 0.54 9.16
CA TRP A 399 9.95 -0.59 8.93
C TRP A 399 10.58 -0.55 7.53
N ARG A 400 9.77 -0.29 6.51
CA ARG A 400 10.27 -0.13 5.13
C ARG A 400 11.17 1.10 5.00
N ARG A 401 10.89 2.22 5.71
CA ARG A 401 11.76 3.39 5.78
C ARG A 401 13.13 3.04 6.39
N LEU A 402 13.16 2.28 7.47
CA LEU A 402 14.39 1.84 8.14
C LEU A 402 15.22 0.90 7.25
N ALA A 403 14.57 -0.10 6.66
CA ALA A 403 15.21 -1.06 5.76
C ALA A 403 15.88 -0.36 4.57
N ALA A 404 15.22 0.67 4.08
CA ALA A 404 15.74 1.59 3.10
C ALA A 404 16.93 2.43 3.56
N ILE A 405 16.84 3.11 4.70
CA ILE A 405 17.92 3.94 5.25
C ILE A 405 19.19 3.09 5.46
N ALA A 406 19.00 1.83 5.90
CA ALA A 406 20.08 0.87 6.04
C ALA A 406 20.82 0.59 4.72
N GLN A 407 20.21 0.80 3.54
CA GLN A 407 20.88 0.65 2.24
C GLN A 407 21.83 1.81 1.89
N LEU A 408 21.76 2.94 2.60
CA LEU A 408 22.36 4.20 2.13
C LEU A 408 23.67 4.55 2.83
N ARG A 409 23.83 4.17 4.10
CA ARG A 409 24.93 4.64 4.94
C ARG A 409 25.59 3.50 5.71
N PRO A 410 26.91 3.29 5.60
CA PRO A 410 27.68 2.60 6.63
C PRO A 410 27.73 3.46 7.90
N GLY A 411 27.30 2.93 9.06
CA GLY A 411 27.63 3.52 10.37
C GLY A 411 26.63 4.47 11.04
N ALA A 412 25.39 4.64 10.54
CA ALA A 412 24.40 5.43 11.27
C ALA A 412 23.85 4.62 12.47
N ALA A 413 24.03 5.09 13.70
CA ALA A 413 23.43 4.51 14.91
C ALA A 413 21.90 4.69 15.02
N ALA A 414 21.29 5.34 14.04
CA ALA A 414 19.88 5.70 14.00
C ALA A 414 18.88 4.51 13.96
N PRO A 415 19.15 3.37 13.27
CA PRO A 415 18.13 2.35 13.05
C PRO A 415 17.64 1.64 14.32
N THR A 416 18.51 1.42 15.32
CA THR A 416 18.11 0.74 16.56
C THR A 416 17.24 1.66 17.42
N ARG A 417 17.65 2.92 17.59
CA ARG A 417 16.86 3.92 18.32
C ARG A 417 15.51 4.16 17.66
N GLU A 418 15.47 4.35 16.35
CA GLU A 418 14.22 4.57 15.62
C GLU A 418 13.29 3.35 15.69
N LEU A 419 13.84 2.13 15.73
CA LEU A 419 13.06 0.90 15.90
C LEU A 419 12.52 0.75 17.34
N ASP A 420 13.29 1.14 18.36
CA ASP A 420 12.81 1.18 19.75
C ASP A 420 11.69 2.22 19.92
N GLU A 421 11.87 3.43 19.37
CA GLU A 421 10.85 4.48 19.36
C GLU A 421 9.59 4.03 18.59
N LEU A 422 9.75 3.29 17.49
CA LEU A 422 8.63 2.67 16.78
C LEU A 422 7.91 1.65 17.67
N ALA A 423 8.65 0.75 18.34
CA ALA A 423 8.08 -0.29 19.19
C ALA A 423 7.25 0.29 20.34
N GLU A 424 7.68 1.42 20.92
CA GLU A 424 6.91 2.16 21.92
C GLU A 424 5.62 2.76 21.32
N ARG A 425 5.71 3.43 20.16
CA ARG A 425 4.55 4.07 19.49
C ARG A 425 3.46 3.08 19.11
N ILE A 426 3.82 1.87 18.68
CA ILE A 426 2.86 0.84 18.25
C ILE A 426 2.52 -0.16 19.37
N ARG A 427 2.90 0.11 20.63
CA ARG A 427 2.58 -0.77 21.75
C ARG A 427 1.05 -0.90 21.90
N PRO A 428 0.51 -2.12 21.94
CA PRO A 428 -0.91 -2.31 22.23
C PRO A 428 -1.20 -2.05 23.72
N ALA A 429 -2.42 -1.61 24.04
CA ALA A 429 -2.83 -1.36 25.43
C ALA A 429 -2.75 -2.61 26.31
N SER A 430 -2.80 -3.80 25.70
CA SER A 430 -2.74 -5.11 26.35
C SER A 430 -1.33 -5.58 26.77
N GLY A 431 -0.29 -4.79 26.49
CA GLY A 431 1.08 -5.02 26.98
C GLY A 431 2.05 -5.62 25.97
N GLU A 432 3.30 -5.86 26.39
CA GLU A 432 4.44 -6.09 25.49
C GLU A 432 4.48 -7.48 24.83
N HIS A 433 3.82 -8.47 25.43
CA HIS A 433 3.80 -9.85 24.93
C HIS A 433 2.67 -10.11 23.92
N ARG A 434 1.76 -9.15 23.74
CA ARG A 434 0.71 -9.24 22.73
C ARG A 434 1.25 -8.72 21.39
N PRO A 435 0.84 -9.32 20.26
CA PRO A 435 1.11 -8.76 18.95
C PRO A 435 0.65 -7.31 18.88
N THR A 436 1.45 -6.45 18.26
CA THR A 436 1.11 -5.04 18.06
C THR A 436 -0.15 -4.88 17.20
N PHE A 437 -0.43 -5.83 16.31
CA PHE A 437 -1.67 -6.00 15.56
C PHE A 437 -1.77 -7.47 15.13
N VAL A 438 -2.93 -7.91 14.61
CA VAL A 438 -3.12 -9.31 14.19
C VAL A 438 -2.10 -9.67 13.09
N GLY A 439 -1.33 -10.74 13.31
CA GLY A 439 -0.25 -11.16 12.40
C GLY A 439 1.04 -10.31 12.47
N GLY A 440 1.06 -9.25 13.28
CA GLY A 440 2.21 -8.37 13.47
C GLY A 440 3.21 -8.85 14.53
N PRO A 441 4.38 -8.19 14.64
CA PRO A 441 5.35 -8.49 15.67
C PRO A 441 4.86 -8.02 17.05
N THR A 442 5.43 -8.62 18.10
CA THR A 442 5.34 -8.15 19.48
C THR A 442 6.38 -7.05 19.75
N VAL A 443 6.15 -6.21 20.76
CA VAL A 443 7.14 -5.20 21.21
C VAL A 443 8.44 -5.88 21.64
N ALA A 444 8.35 -7.03 22.30
CA ALA A 444 9.51 -7.82 22.70
C ALA A 444 10.36 -8.30 21.49
N GLU A 445 9.73 -8.67 20.37
CA GLU A 445 10.46 -9.06 19.15
C GLU A 445 11.21 -7.89 18.52
N LEU A 446 10.59 -6.71 18.46
CA LEU A 446 11.25 -5.51 17.94
C LEU A 446 12.44 -5.10 18.81
N ARG A 447 12.28 -5.14 20.15
CA ARG A 447 13.39 -4.88 21.07
C ARG A 447 14.50 -5.93 21.02
N ARG A 448 14.14 -7.19 20.75
CA ARG A 448 15.17 -8.22 20.50
C ARG A 448 15.98 -7.90 19.25
N LEU A 449 15.37 -7.35 18.20
CA LEU A 449 16.09 -6.90 17.01
C LEU A 449 17.00 -5.69 17.30
N THR A 450 16.57 -4.74 18.14
CA THR A 450 17.42 -3.59 18.51
C THR A 450 18.59 -4.00 19.39
N ALA A 451 18.38 -4.94 20.32
CA ALA A 451 19.42 -5.48 21.20
C ALA A 451 20.57 -6.19 20.48
N ARG A 452 20.40 -6.58 19.20
CA ARG A 452 21.46 -7.15 18.35
C ARG A 452 22.53 -6.13 17.97
N GLY A 453 22.25 -4.84 18.14
CA GLY A 453 23.13 -3.77 17.74
C GLY A 453 22.97 -3.36 16.28
N VAL A 454 23.46 -2.16 15.99
CA VAL A 454 23.27 -1.46 14.71
C VAL A 454 23.86 -2.23 13.54
N GLU A 455 25.08 -2.76 13.69
CA GLU A 455 25.79 -3.46 12.63
C GLU A 455 25.06 -4.73 12.18
N GLU A 456 24.57 -5.51 13.14
CA GLU A 456 23.82 -6.73 12.84
C GLU A 456 22.46 -6.41 12.21
N LEU A 457 21.71 -5.45 12.76
CA LEU A 457 20.43 -5.03 12.18
C LEU A 457 20.59 -4.52 10.74
N VAL A 458 21.57 -3.65 10.49
CA VAL A 458 21.88 -3.15 9.14
C VAL A 458 22.33 -4.30 8.24
N GLY A 459 23.13 -5.23 8.76
CA GLY A 459 23.51 -6.47 8.08
C GLY A 459 22.30 -7.27 7.61
N LEU A 460 21.31 -7.49 8.49
CA LEU A 460 20.08 -8.23 8.18
C LEU A 460 19.21 -7.54 7.13
N LEU A 461 19.11 -6.21 7.19
CA LEU A 461 18.35 -5.42 6.23
C LEU A 461 19.04 -5.40 4.85
N ARG A 462 20.38 -5.49 4.80
CA ARG A 462 21.19 -5.50 3.57
C ARG A 462 21.40 -6.86 2.93
N SER A 463 21.61 -7.91 3.73
CA SER A 463 22.08 -9.20 3.22
C SER A 463 21.05 -9.89 2.36
N GLY A 464 19.74 -9.70 2.62
CA GLY A 464 18.65 -10.19 1.77
C GLY A 464 18.66 -11.70 1.49
N CYS A 465 19.61 -12.46 2.06
CA CYS A 465 19.91 -13.84 1.69
C CYS A 465 20.40 -14.60 2.94
N GLY A 466 19.62 -15.59 3.37
CA GLY A 466 20.02 -16.97 3.09
C GLY A 466 20.65 -17.83 4.18
N ASP A 467 21.18 -17.29 5.27
CA ASP A 467 21.54 -18.14 6.43
C ASP A 467 20.58 -17.85 7.57
N GLU A 468 19.49 -18.62 7.61
CA GLU A 468 18.60 -18.71 8.76
C GLU A 468 19.39 -19.26 9.94
N THR A 469 20.05 -18.37 10.69
CA THR A 469 20.41 -18.71 12.06
C THR A 469 19.11 -18.99 12.82
N PRO A 470 19.07 -19.97 13.74
CA PRO A 470 17.86 -20.30 14.51
C PRO A 470 17.24 -19.08 15.23
N ALA A 471 18.04 -18.07 15.54
CA ALA A 471 17.60 -16.80 16.11
C ALA A 471 16.70 -15.97 15.15
N LEU A 472 16.88 -16.10 13.84
CA LEU A 472 16.11 -15.39 12.81
C LEU A 472 14.73 -15.98 12.54
N ALA A 473 14.46 -17.22 12.96
CA ALA A 473 13.16 -17.85 12.77
C ALA A 473 12.01 -17.02 13.40
N SER A 474 12.27 -16.41 14.56
CA SER A 474 11.30 -15.53 15.24
C SER A 474 11.11 -14.15 14.57
N ALA A 475 12.09 -13.68 13.78
CA ALA A 475 12.04 -12.40 13.06
C ALA A 475 11.71 -12.54 11.57
N SER A 476 11.51 -13.78 11.10
CA SER A 476 11.33 -14.12 9.68
C SER A 476 10.15 -13.39 9.06
N GLY A 477 9.02 -13.27 9.79
CA GLY A 477 7.84 -12.53 9.32
C GLY A 477 8.10 -11.04 9.11
N VAL A 478 8.80 -10.38 10.05
CA VAL A 478 9.15 -8.96 9.92
C VAL A 478 10.09 -8.72 8.73
N LEU A 479 11.08 -9.58 8.55
CA LEU A 479 12.04 -9.45 7.46
C LEU A 479 11.40 -9.72 6.08
N ALA A 480 10.43 -10.64 6.00
CA ALA A 480 9.70 -10.96 4.77
C ALA A 480 9.02 -9.72 4.15
N THR A 481 8.55 -8.77 4.96
CA THR A 481 7.91 -7.52 4.50
C THR A 481 8.82 -6.65 3.61
N THR A 482 10.14 -6.90 3.61
CA THR A 482 11.17 -6.13 2.88
C THR A 482 12.01 -6.99 1.94
N ARG A 483 11.66 -8.27 1.76
CA ARG A 483 12.38 -9.26 0.91
C ARG A 483 11.55 -9.70 -0.29
N ASP A 484 12.21 -10.30 -1.27
CA ASP A 484 11.62 -11.02 -2.42
C ASP A 484 10.41 -10.32 -3.08
N THR A 485 9.18 -10.85 -2.93
CA THR A 485 7.99 -10.27 -3.56
C THR A 485 7.60 -8.93 -2.94
N GLY A 486 8.00 -8.68 -1.69
CA GLY A 486 7.97 -7.37 -1.04
C GLY A 486 9.07 -6.42 -1.50
N GLN A 487 10.03 -6.90 -2.30
CA GLN A 487 11.20 -6.15 -2.78
C GLN A 487 10.99 -5.54 -4.17
N LEU A 488 11.29 -4.23 -4.29
CA LEU A 488 11.38 -3.40 -5.50
C LEU A 488 10.13 -2.67 -6.03
N LEU A 489 9.33 -1.98 -5.22
CA LEU A 489 8.60 -0.80 -5.72
C LEU A 489 9.64 0.33 -5.88
N VAL A 490 10.41 0.30 -6.97
CA VAL A 490 11.66 1.07 -7.18
C VAL A 490 12.44 1.16 -5.87
N ALA A 491 12.91 -0.02 -5.41
CA ALA A 491 13.43 -0.34 -4.07
C ALA A 491 13.78 0.90 -3.30
N GLU A 492 13.19 1.15 -2.14
CA GLU A 492 13.92 1.65 -0.96
C GLU A 492 14.91 2.83 -1.14
N LEU A 493 14.88 3.55 -2.25
CA LEU A 493 15.98 4.38 -2.74
C LEU A 493 15.53 5.67 -3.38
N ALA A 494 14.21 5.85 -3.47
CA ALA A 494 13.67 7.12 -3.01
C ALA A 494 14.05 7.40 -1.54
N SER A 495 14.30 6.40 -0.70
CA SER A 495 14.45 6.60 0.74
C SER A 495 15.72 7.35 1.17
N ALA A 496 16.42 7.96 0.23
CA ALA A 496 17.80 8.44 0.26
C ALA A 496 18.08 9.68 -0.57
N HIS A 497 17.45 9.76 -1.73
CA HIS A 497 17.69 10.73 -2.79
C HIS A 497 16.60 11.80 -2.68
N SER A 498 16.70 12.84 -1.85
CA SER A 498 17.87 13.61 -1.46
C SER A 498 17.44 14.46 -0.26
N GLY A 499 18.24 14.64 0.79
CA GLY A 499 17.99 15.79 1.67
C GLY A 499 18.19 17.10 0.88
N PRO A 500 17.46 18.21 1.14
CA PRO A 500 16.14 18.38 1.75
C PRO A 500 15.04 18.50 0.67
N ALA A 501 13.77 18.28 1.04
CA ALA A 501 12.65 18.88 0.30
C ALA A 501 12.45 20.32 0.83
N ALA A 502 12.47 21.29 -0.08
CA ALA A 502 12.25 22.71 0.16
C ALA A 502 10.79 23.07 0.45
#